data_AF-A0A182TXQ0-F1
#
_entry.id   AF-A0A182TXQ0-F1
#
_cell.length_a   1.000
_cell.length_b   1.000
_cell.length_c   1.000
_cell.angle_alpha   90.00
_cell.angle_beta   90.00
_cell.angle_gamma   90.00
#
_symmetry.space_group_name_H-M   'P 1'
#
loop_
_entity.id
_entity.type
_entity.pdbx_description
1 polymer ?
#
loop_
_entity_poly.entity_id
_entity_poly.type
_entity_poly.pdbx_seq_one_letter_code
_entity_poly.pdbx_strand_id
1 'polypeptide(L)'
;MVGPLSEQPPSSPLARVVYSSLNFKDVMIATGRLTVETFCTDRLQQECILGFEYSGVTTTGKRVMGIIGAGSMATIVESDPIFTLDVPDNISLEQAATIPTVYTTVYASFFVCAQIRKGNSILIHAGTGGVGLAAIRVCLAYGLEVFTTVSTKEKRDFLLSYFPDLNPHNIGNSRDISFETLIKERTNGRGVDFVLNSLSEEKLQASIRCLARGGHFLEIGKYDMMKDSKLAMTFFQRGITFSAVLVDLLFQEKRDLLLELHKLIMKDISKGIIQPLPTTVFQAHEIEQAFRYLATAKHIGKVVLKIRDNEDDLASVPISYLPRVYCNPEQSFVIAGGLGGFGLELADWLIIRGCRKLLLSSSRGITKPYQQYRIK
;
A
#
# COMPACT_ATOMS: atom_id res chain seq x y z
N MET A 1 -14.94 0.76 1.34
CA MET A 1 -15.88 -0.09 2.10
C MET A 1 -16.43 0.76 3.24
N VAL A 2 -17.75 0.69 3.48
CA VAL A 2 -18.46 1.56 4.43
C VAL A 2 -18.79 0.73 5.67
N GLY A 3 -18.03 0.89 6.75
CA GLY A 3 -18.24 0.14 7.99
C GLY A 3 -17.89 -1.35 7.93
N PRO A 4 -18.02 -2.11 9.05
CA PRO A 4 -17.93 -3.56 9.02
C PRO A 4 -18.94 -4.03 7.98
N LEU A 5 -18.59 -5.08 7.23
CA LEU A 5 -19.45 -5.77 6.27
C LEU A 5 -20.86 -5.93 6.86
N SER A 6 -21.72 -4.96 6.60
CA SER A 6 -23.01 -4.78 7.26
C SER A 6 -24.03 -4.91 6.14
N GLU A 7 -24.65 -6.09 6.13
CA GLU A 7 -25.96 -6.42 5.56
C GLU A 7 -26.23 -6.13 4.07
N GLN A 8 -25.33 -5.47 3.33
CA GLN A 8 -25.35 -5.47 1.88
C GLN A 8 -24.78 -6.79 1.35
N PRO A 9 -25.43 -7.44 0.36
CA PRO A 9 -24.85 -8.60 -0.29
C PRO A 9 -23.50 -8.18 -0.89
N PRO A 10 -22.42 -8.90 -0.58
CA PRO A 10 -21.09 -8.46 -0.95
C PRO A 10 -20.97 -8.41 -2.47
N SER A 11 -20.42 -7.31 -2.97
CA SER A 11 -20.25 -7.09 -4.42
C SER A 11 -19.25 -8.06 -5.05
N SER A 12 -18.34 -8.56 -4.21
CA SER A 12 -17.26 -9.47 -4.55
C SER A 12 -17.19 -10.61 -3.51
N PRO A 13 -16.54 -11.74 -3.83
CA PRO A 13 -16.38 -12.83 -2.86
C PRO A 13 -15.76 -12.37 -1.54
N LEU A 14 -16.22 -12.92 -0.42
CA LEU A 14 -15.67 -12.60 0.90
C LEU A 14 -14.46 -13.48 1.23
N ALA A 15 -13.47 -12.88 1.90
CA ALA A 15 -12.32 -13.57 2.44
C ALA A 15 -12.13 -13.29 3.94
N ARG A 16 -11.94 -14.36 4.72
CA ARG A 16 -11.55 -14.33 6.12
C ARG A 16 -10.05 -14.03 6.22
N VAL A 17 -9.69 -12.82 6.67
CA VAL A 17 -8.30 -12.37 6.85
C VAL A 17 -7.57 -13.15 7.94
N VAL A 18 -6.58 -13.96 7.58
CA VAL A 18 -5.72 -14.62 8.59
C VAL A 18 -4.58 -13.70 8.99
N TYR A 19 -3.98 -13.04 8.00
CA TYR A 19 -2.93 -12.04 8.21
C TYR A 19 -3.21 -10.77 7.43
N SER A 20 -2.86 -9.63 8.03
CA SER A 20 -2.83 -8.33 7.35
C SER A 20 -1.48 -7.68 7.58
N SER A 21 -0.90 -7.09 6.53
CA SER A 21 0.43 -6.48 6.65
C SER A 21 0.34 -4.97 6.80
N LEU A 22 1.22 -4.40 7.64
CA LEU A 22 1.39 -2.96 7.74
C LEU A 22 2.30 -2.46 6.63
N ASN A 23 1.92 -1.31 6.09
CA ASN A 23 2.67 -0.55 5.11
C ASN A 23 3.09 0.81 5.68
N PHE A 24 4.10 1.43 5.08
CA PHE A 24 4.56 2.76 5.54
C PHE A 24 3.45 3.81 5.43
N LYS A 25 2.54 3.65 4.45
CA LYS A 25 1.33 4.47 4.31
C LYS A 25 0.44 4.43 5.56
N ASP A 26 0.27 3.26 6.19
CA ASP A 26 -0.51 3.13 7.43
C ASP A 26 0.06 4.00 8.54
N VAL A 27 1.38 3.97 8.73
CA VAL A 27 2.07 4.79 9.73
C VAL A 27 1.97 6.28 9.41
N MET A 28 2.10 6.68 8.14
CA MET A 28 1.98 8.08 7.74
C MET A 28 0.57 8.63 8.01
N ILE A 29 -0.46 7.82 7.77
CA ILE A 29 -1.86 8.16 8.08
C ILE A 29 -2.05 8.25 9.60
N ALA A 30 -1.63 7.22 10.35
CA ALA A 30 -1.81 7.16 11.80
C ALA A 30 -1.05 8.27 12.56
N THR A 31 0.06 8.75 12.01
CA THR A 31 0.85 9.86 12.59
C THR A 31 0.41 11.25 12.11
N GLY A 32 -0.58 11.34 11.21
CA GLY A 32 -1.06 12.60 10.65
C GLY A 32 -0.10 13.26 9.65
N ARG A 33 0.96 12.57 9.22
CA ARG A 33 1.91 13.07 8.20
C ARG A 33 1.35 12.99 6.78
N LEU A 34 0.35 12.15 6.56
CA LEU A 34 -0.40 12.03 5.32
C LEU A 34 -1.88 12.30 5.64
N THR A 35 -2.43 13.37 5.08
CA THR A 35 -3.82 13.78 5.33
C THR A 35 -4.80 12.94 4.53
N VAL A 36 -5.88 12.50 5.19
CA VAL A 36 -6.90 11.59 4.62
C VAL A 36 -7.60 12.18 3.40
N GLU A 37 -7.75 13.50 3.37
CA GLU A 37 -8.35 14.29 2.28
C GLU A 37 -7.59 14.12 0.95
N THR A 38 -6.30 13.76 0.99
CA THR A 38 -5.49 13.59 -0.23
C THR A 38 -5.88 12.34 -1.04
N PHE A 39 -6.57 11.37 -0.44
CA PHE A 39 -6.87 10.08 -1.10
C PHE A 39 -8.28 9.53 -0.84
N CYS A 40 -9.06 10.10 0.07
CA CYS A 40 -10.48 9.74 0.27
C CYS A 40 -11.38 10.84 -0.27
N THR A 41 -12.29 10.50 -1.19
CA THR A 41 -13.20 11.47 -1.82
C THR A 41 -14.52 11.62 -1.07
N ASP A 42 -14.87 10.66 -0.20
CA ASP A 42 -16.13 10.64 0.55
C ASP A 42 -15.89 10.37 2.05
N ARG A 43 -16.73 10.98 2.91
CA ARG A 43 -16.75 10.84 4.37
C ARG A 43 -16.86 9.38 4.82
N LEU A 44 -17.58 8.54 4.07
CA LEU A 44 -17.69 7.12 4.37
C LEU A 44 -16.36 6.38 4.26
N GLN A 45 -15.54 6.76 3.27
CA GLN A 45 -14.23 6.14 3.04
C GLN A 45 -13.22 6.54 4.11
N GLN A 46 -13.45 7.65 4.83
CA GLN A 46 -12.56 8.15 5.87
C GLN A 46 -12.63 7.36 7.19
N GLU A 47 -13.65 6.53 7.42
CA GLU A 47 -13.79 5.79 8.69
C GLU A 47 -12.83 4.59 8.81
N CYS A 48 -12.53 3.90 7.71
CA CYS A 48 -11.74 2.66 7.69
C CYS A 48 -10.66 2.75 6.61
N ILE A 49 -9.57 3.44 6.94
CA ILE A 49 -8.53 3.86 5.98
C ILE A 49 -7.23 3.07 6.06
N LEU A 50 -7.09 2.21 7.07
CA LEU A 50 -5.84 1.51 7.34
C LEU A 50 -5.89 0.06 6.83
N GLY A 51 -4.74 -0.43 6.37
CA GLY A 51 -4.56 -1.75 5.82
C GLY A 51 -4.82 -1.77 4.32
N PHE A 52 -3.82 -2.23 3.56
CA PHE A 52 -3.84 -2.26 2.10
C PHE A 52 -3.62 -3.65 1.52
N GLU A 53 -3.30 -4.66 2.34
CA GLU A 53 -3.10 -6.03 1.88
C GLU A 53 -3.41 -7.05 2.95
N TYR A 54 -3.76 -8.25 2.50
CA TYR A 54 -4.13 -9.35 3.37
C TYR A 54 -3.76 -10.70 2.73
N SER A 55 -3.75 -11.72 3.58
CA SER A 55 -3.88 -13.11 3.17
C SER A 55 -4.95 -13.79 4.01
N GLY A 56 -5.65 -14.75 3.44
CA GLY A 56 -6.80 -15.35 4.10
C GLY A 56 -7.44 -16.48 3.32
N VAL A 57 -8.64 -16.85 3.76
CA VAL A 57 -9.41 -17.96 3.19
C VAL A 57 -10.77 -17.46 2.74
N THR A 58 -11.11 -17.71 1.47
CA THR A 58 -12.43 -17.38 0.92
C THR A 58 -13.54 -18.22 1.56
N THR A 59 -14.80 -17.85 1.36
CA THR A 59 -15.96 -18.66 1.78
C THR A 59 -15.97 -20.07 1.17
N THR A 60 -15.29 -20.26 0.04
CA THR A 60 -15.14 -21.56 -0.64
C THR A 60 -13.97 -22.40 -0.13
N GLY A 61 -13.23 -21.92 0.88
CA GLY A 61 -12.06 -22.61 1.43
C GLY A 61 -10.75 -22.36 0.66
N LYS A 62 -10.76 -21.57 -0.42
CA LYS A 62 -9.53 -21.24 -1.15
C LYS A 62 -8.66 -20.25 -0.38
N ARG A 63 -7.34 -20.54 -0.32
CA ARG A 63 -6.32 -19.63 0.22
C ARG A 63 -5.99 -18.54 -0.78
N VAL A 64 -6.08 -17.30 -0.35
CA VAL A 64 -5.93 -16.11 -1.20
C VAL A 64 -5.05 -15.05 -0.53
N MET A 65 -4.40 -14.23 -1.35
CA MET A 65 -3.69 -13.02 -0.94
C MET A 65 -4.07 -11.88 -1.89
N GLY A 66 -4.13 -10.64 -1.40
CA GLY A 66 -4.55 -9.55 -2.26
C GLY A 66 -4.29 -8.15 -1.71
N ILE A 67 -4.53 -7.16 -2.56
CA ILE A 67 -4.49 -5.73 -2.22
C ILE A 67 -5.92 -5.19 -2.20
N ILE A 68 -6.19 -4.27 -1.28
CA ILE A 68 -7.44 -3.51 -1.21
C ILE A 68 -7.12 -2.03 -1.02
N GLY A 69 -8.00 -1.15 -1.51
CA GLY A 69 -7.78 0.30 -1.43
C GLY A 69 -7.68 0.84 0.00
N ALA A 70 -8.37 0.21 0.95
CA ALA A 70 -8.27 0.45 2.39
C ALA A 70 -9.05 -0.62 3.17
N GLY A 71 -8.75 -0.77 4.47
CA GLY A 71 -9.54 -1.58 5.40
C GLY A 71 -9.12 -3.05 5.48
N SER A 72 -7.91 -3.41 5.03
CA SER A 72 -7.45 -4.81 5.10
C SER A 72 -7.15 -5.29 6.53
N MET A 73 -6.87 -4.36 7.45
CA MET A 73 -6.69 -4.65 8.89
C MET A 73 -8.06 -4.84 9.54
N ALA A 74 -8.75 -5.89 9.10
CA ALA A 74 -10.09 -6.27 9.49
C ALA A 74 -10.18 -7.79 9.64
N THR A 75 -11.29 -8.28 10.18
CA THR A 75 -11.53 -9.72 10.30
C THR A 75 -12.03 -10.32 8.99
N ILE A 76 -12.73 -9.58 8.14
CA ILE A 76 -13.23 -10.06 6.84
C ILE A 76 -13.09 -8.91 5.84
N VAL A 77 -12.79 -9.25 4.60
CA VAL A 77 -12.67 -8.29 3.48
C VAL A 77 -13.43 -8.79 2.25
N GLU A 78 -13.83 -7.86 1.38
CA GLU A 78 -14.25 -8.18 0.02
C GLU A 78 -13.01 -8.38 -0.85
N SER A 79 -12.94 -9.53 -1.50
CA SER A 79 -11.84 -9.93 -2.38
C SER A 79 -12.22 -9.67 -3.83
N ASP A 80 -11.74 -8.56 -4.41
CA ASP A 80 -11.86 -8.33 -5.85
C ASP A 80 -10.98 -9.34 -6.60
N PRO A 81 -11.54 -10.16 -7.51
CA PRO A 81 -10.77 -11.15 -8.28
C PRO A 81 -9.60 -10.58 -9.08
N ILE A 82 -9.61 -9.29 -9.46
CA ILE A 82 -8.50 -8.66 -10.18
C ILE A 82 -7.28 -8.45 -9.25
N PHE A 83 -7.55 -8.02 -8.02
CA PHE A 83 -6.53 -7.67 -7.02
C PHE A 83 -6.24 -8.79 -6.01
N THR A 84 -6.82 -9.97 -6.25
CA THR A 84 -6.67 -11.16 -5.40
C THR A 84 -6.00 -12.27 -6.21
N LEU A 85 -5.01 -12.91 -5.60
CA LEU A 85 -4.22 -14.01 -6.14
C LEU A 85 -4.43 -15.26 -5.28
N ASP A 86 -4.45 -16.42 -5.92
CA ASP A 86 -4.42 -17.69 -5.21
C ASP A 86 -3.04 -17.87 -4.54
N VAL A 87 -3.04 -18.39 -3.30
CA VAL A 87 -1.80 -18.69 -2.58
C VAL A 87 -1.31 -20.09 -2.98
N PRO A 88 -0.10 -20.22 -3.54
CA PRO A 88 0.49 -21.51 -3.87
C PRO A 88 0.63 -22.42 -2.64
N ASP A 89 0.55 -23.75 -2.84
CA ASP A 89 0.52 -24.69 -1.72
C ASP A 89 1.78 -24.73 -0.85
N ASN A 90 2.91 -24.31 -1.42
CA ASN A 90 4.20 -24.23 -0.75
C ASN A 90 4.44 -22.90 -0.02
N ILE A 91 3.46 -21.98 -0.02
CA ILE A 91 3.55 -20.67 0.64
C ILE A 91 2.52 -20.62 1.76
N SER A 92 2.97 -20.34 2.99
CA SER A 92 2.05 -20.15 4.12
C SER A 92 1.27 -18.84 3.99
N LEU A 93 0.12 -18.70 4.65
CA LEU A 93 -0.63 -17.43 4.65
C LEU A 93 0.18 -16.28 5.27
N GLU A 94 1.03 -16.55 6.26
CA GLU A 94 1.95 -15.54 6.81
C GLU A 94 2.90 -15.00 5.73
N GLN A 95 3.53 -15.92 4.99
CA GLN A 95 4.43 -15.60 3.89
C GLN A 95 3.69 -14.87 2.75
N ALA A 96 2.49 -15.33 2.42
CA ALA A 96 1.65 -14.76 1.38
C ALA A 96 1.29 -13.30 1.67
N ALA A 97 1.06 -12.94 2.94
CA ALA A 97 0.74 -11.56 3.33
C ALA A 97 1.86 -10.56 3.02
N THR A 98 3.07 -11.01 2.69
CA THR A 98 4.21 -10.14 2.38
C THR A 98 4.33 -9.77 0.90
N ILE A 99 3.58 -10.45 0.03
CA ILE A 99 3.78 -10.40 -1.42
C ILE A 99 2.99 -9.26 -2.10
N PRO A 100 1.67 -9.08 -1.86
CA PRO A 100 0.82 -8.32 -2.77
C PRO A 100 1.29 -6.89 -3.03
N THR A 101 1.39 -6.05 -2.00
CA THR A 101 1.65 -4.61 -2.16
C THR A 101 3.05 -4.35 -2.68
N VAL A 102 4.06 -5.04 -2.13
CA VAL A 102 5.46 -4.78 -2.47
C VAL A 102 5.77 -5.17 -3.90
N TYR A 103 5.33 -6.36 -4.35
CA TYR A 103 5.57 -6.79 -5.72
C TYR A 103 4.68 -6.05 -6.71
N THR A 104 3.43 -5.71 -6.36
CA THR A 104 2.62 -4.86 -7.25
C THR A 104 3.26 -3.49 -7.45
N THR A 105 3.83 -2.89 -6.39
CA THR A 105 4.59 -1.64 -6.50
C THR A 105 5.77 -1.81 -7.45
N VAL A 106 6.60 -2.84 -7.24
CA VAL A 106 7.78 -3.13 -8.05
C VAL A 106 7.43 -3.36 -9.51
N TYR A 107 6.41 -4.18 -9.80
CA TYR A 107 6.03 -4.51 -11.16
C TYR A 107 5.36 -3.32 -11.87
N ALA A 108 4.55 -2.52 -11.17
CA ALA A 108 4.05 -1.26 -11.72
C ALA A 108 5.22 -0.30 -12.04
N SER A 109 6.18 -0.14 -11.13
CA SER A 109 7.38 0.67 -11.39
C SER A 109 8.15 0.19 -12.63
N PHE A 110 8.41 -1.11 -12.73
CA PHE A 110 9.37 -1.65 -13.70
C PHE A 110 8.78 -1.99 -15.05
N PHE A 111 7.55 -2.45 -15.13
CA PHE A 111 6.95 -2.94 -16.37
C PHE A 111 5.88 -2.01 -16.93
N VAL A 112 5.26 -1.17 -16.09
CA VAL A 112 4.30 -0.15 -16.54
C VAL A 112 5.00 1.18 -16.79
N CYS A 113 5.80 1.67 -15.84
CA CYS A 113 6.39 3.02 -15.95
C CYS A 113 7.74 3.07 -16.67
N ALA A 114 8.64 2.11 -16.46
CA ALA A 114 10.04 2.19 -16.92
C ALA A 114 10.43 1.20 -18.05
N GLN A 115 9.75 0.06 -18.16
CA GLN A 115 10.11 -1.04 -19.06
C GLN A 115 11.57 -1.48 -18.95
N ILE A 116 11.96 -1.99 -17.79
CA ILE A 116 13.34 -2.43 -17.51
C ILE A 116 13.82 -3.50 -18.50
N ARG A 117 15.13 -3.50 -18.82
CA ARG A 117 15.76 -4.50 -19.67
C ARG A 117 17.03 -5.05 -19.04
N LYS A 118 17.39 -6.27 -19.44
CA LYS A 118 18.65 -6.91 -19.06
C LYS A 118 19.84 -6.01 -19.41
N GLY A 119 20.80 -5.90 -18.50
CA GLY A 119 22.01 -5.09 -18.68
C GLY A 119 21.85 -3.61 -18.30
N ASN A 120 20.66 -3.14 -17.94
CA ASN A 120 20.50 -1.82 -17.33
C ASN A 120 20.97 -1.83 -15.87
N SER A 121 21.37 -0.66 -15.36
CA SER A 121 21.66 -0.47 -13.93
C SER A 121 20.57 0.30 -13.21
N ILE A 122 20.36 -0.04 -11.94
CA ILE A 122 19.33 0.56 -11.10
C ILE A 122 19.85 0.88 -9.71
N LEU A 123 19.50 2.06 -9.18
CA LEU A 123 19.65 2.41 -7.77
C LEU A 123 18.33 2.19 -7.03
N ILE A 124 18.33 1.28 -6.07
CA ILE A 124 17.18 0.93 -5.22
C ILE A 124 17.42 1.46 -3.81
N HIS A 125 16.70 2.49 -3.41
CA HIS A 125 16.82 3.00 -2.04
C HIS A 125 16.13 2.10 -1.01
N ALA A 126 16.61 2.16 0.24
CA ALA A 126 16.08 1.40 1.37
C ALA A 126 16.01 -0.12 1.11
N GLY A 127 17.15 -0.71 0.70
CA GLY A 127 17.22 -2.09 0.21
C GLY A 127 16.68 -3.17 1.15
N THR A 128 16.74 -2.96 2.47
CA THR A 128 16.18 -3.92 3.45
C THR A 128 14.70 -3.72 3.75
N GLY A 129 14.07 -2.68 3.21
CA GLY A 129 12.62 -2.47 3.33
C GLY A 129 11.85 -3.45 2.43
N GLY A 130 10.53 -3.56 2.64
CA GLY A 130 9.70 -4.49 1.88
C GLY A 130 9.81 -4.32 0.36
N VAL A 131 9.62 -3.10 -0.14
CA VAL A 131 9.77 -2.79 -1.58
C VAL A 131 11.22 -2.97 -2.04
N GLY A 132 12.20 -2.59 -1.22
CA GLY A 132 13.62 -2.73 -1.53
C GLY A 132 14.03 -4.19 -1.78
N LEU A 133 13.66 -5.10 -0.89
CA LEU A 133 13.95 -6.53 -1.04
C LEU A 133 13.28 -7.12 -2.28
N ALA A 134 12.00 -6.80 -2.50
CA ALA A 134 11.27 -7.25 -3.68
C ALA A 134 11.91 -6.71 -4.98
N ALA A 135 12.28 -5.44 -5.00
CA ALA A 135 12.92 -4.79 -6.15
C ALA A 135 14.28 -5.41 -6.47
N ILE A 136 15.15 -5.59 -5.46
CA ILE A 136 16.47 -6.21 -5.64
C ILE A 136 16.31 -7.61 -6.24
N ARG A 137 15.41 -8.43 -5.69
CA ARG A 137 15.14 -9.77 -6.18
C ARG A 137 14.72 -9.79 -7.66
N VAL A 138 13.75 -8.96 -8.02
CA VAL A 138 13.28 -8.86 -9.41
C VAL A 138 14.39 -8.36 -10.32
N CYS A 139 15.12 -7.31 -9.94
CA CYS A 139 16.20 -6.78 -10.76
C CYS A 139 17.33 -7.79 -11.01
N LEU A 140 17.74 -8.55 -9.99
CA LEU A 140 18.75 -9.60 -10.15
C LEU A 140 18.24 -10.72 -11.09
N ALA A 141 16.99 -11.16 -10.92
CA ALA A 141 16.38 -12.18 -11.78
C ALA A 141 16.27 -11.74 -13.25
N TYR A 142 16.02 -10.45 -13.50
CA TYR A 142 15.96 -9.87 -14.84
C TYR A 142 17.34 -9.42 -15.38
N GLY A 143 18.41 -9.62 -14.60
CA GLY A 143 19.80 -9.36 -15.02
C GLY A 143 20.17 -7.88 -15.10
N LEU A 144 19.65 -7.07 -14.17
CA LEU A 144 20.09 -5.69 -13.98
C LEU A 144 21.27 -5.61 -13.02
N GLU A 145 22.12 -4.61 -13.21
CA GLU A 145 23.14 -4.26 -12.22
C GLU A 145 22.49 -3.44 -11.08
N VAL A 146 22.48 -4.01 -9.88
CA VAL A 146 21.82 -3.40 -8.73
C VAL A 146 22.80 -2.60 -7.88
N PHE A 147 22.41 -1.36 -7.60
CA PHE A 147 22.92 -0.53 -6.52
C PHE A 147 21.84 -0.35 -5.46
N THR A 148 22.21 -0.29 -4.19
CA THR A 148 21.23 -0.08 -3.13
C THR A 148 21.79 0.74 -1.98
N THR A 149 20.91 1.24 -1.12
CA THR A 149 21.30 1.95 0.11
C THR A 149 20.67 1.33 1.35
N VAL A 150 21.43 1.32 2.45
CA VAL A 150 21.00 0.81 3.76
C VAL A 150 21.41 1.76 4.88
N SER A 151 20.74 1.66 6.03
CA SER A 151 20.95 2.59 7.14
C SER A 151 22.00 2.17 8.15
N THR A 152 22.31 0.86 8.24
CA THR A 152 23.23 0.30 9.25
C THR A 152 24.04 -0.86 8.69
N LYS A 153 25.11 -1.24 9.41
CA LYS A 153 25.98 -2.36 9.04
C LYS A 153 25.24 -3.69 9.11
N GLU A 154 24.39 -3.89 10.11
CA GLU A 154 23.61 -5.14 10.27
C GLU A 154 22.68 -5.35 9.07
N LYS A 155 22.07 -4.27 8.57
CA LYS A 155 21.24 -4.30 7.36
C LYS A 155 22.05 -4.57 6.10
N ARG A 156 23.28 -4.05 6.03
CA ARG A 156 24.22 -4.36 4.93
C ARG A 156 24.57 -5.84 4.93
N ASP A 157 24.98 -6.36 6.08
CA ASP A 157 25.41 -7.76 6.22
C ASP A 157 24.23 -8.71 5.94
N PHE A 158 23.01 -8.34 6.36
CA PHE A 158 21.78 -9.04 5.98
C PHE A 158 21.56 -9.08 4.46
N LEU A 159 21.69 -7.96 3.75
CA LEU A 159 21.50 -7.97 2.28
C LEU A 159 22.49 -8.86 1.57
N LEU A 160 23.75 -8.86 2.02
CA LEU A 160 24.80 -9.68 1.41
C LEU A 160 24.59 -11.17 1.65
N SER A 161 24.08 -11.56 2.82
CA SER A 161 23.74 -12.96 3.07
C SER A 161 22.45 -13.37 2.34
N TYR A 162 21.48 -12.46 2.22
CA TYR A 162 20.18 -12.73 1.61
C TYR A 162 20.22 -12.71 0.06
N PHE A 163 21.12 -11.93 -0.54
CA PHE A 163 21.35 -11.84 -1.99
C PHE A 163 22.83 -12.05 -2.32
N PRO A 164 23.28 -13.31 -2.52
CA PRO A 164 24.68 -13.61 -2.83
C PRO A 164 25.19 -12.96 -4.12
N ASP A 165 24.30 -12.71 -5.09
CA ASP A 165 24.64 -12.08 -6.37
C ASP A 165 24.78 -10.54 -6.28
N LEU A 166 24.47 -9.95 -5.12
CA LEU A 166 24.58 -8.50 -4.91
C LEU A 166 26.05 -8.12 -4.64
N ASN A 167 26.60 -7.23 -5.45
CA ASN A 167 27.97 -6.78 -5.28
C ASN A 167 28.13 -5.95 -3.98
N PRO A 168 29.03 -6.33 -3.05
CA PRO A 168 29.25 -5.59 -1.80
C PRO A 168 29.71 -4.14 -1.96
N HIS A 169 30.28 -3.79 -3.11
CA HIS A 169 30.74 -2.44 -3.45
C HIS A 169 29.61 -1.55 -3.99
N ASN A 170 28.44 -2.12 -4.29
CA ASN A 170 27.28 -1.40 -4.80
C ASN A 170 26.27 -1.04 -3.69
N ILE A 171 26.67 -1.15 -2.41
CA ILE A 171 25.82 -0.83 -1.25
C ILE A 171 26.31 0.47 -0.58
N GLY A 172 25.51 1.53 -0.67
CA GLY A 172 25.74 2.84 -0.04
C GLY A 172 24.96 3.07 1.26
N ASN A 173 25.15 4.24 1.86
CA ASN A 173 24.42 4.66 3.06
C ASN A 173 23.12 5.39 2.68
N SER A 174 22.01 5.10 3.38
CA SER A 174 20.72 5.77 3.18
C SER A 174 20.49 6.95 4.13
N ARG A 175 21.37 7.17 5.11
CA ARG A 175 21.24 8.23 6.12
C ARG A 175 21.79 9.58 5.67
N ASP A 176 22.66 9.59 4.69
CA ASP A 176 23.29 10.78 4.10
C ASP A 176 23.24 10.71 2.57
N ILE A 177 23.94 11.63 1.90
CA ILE A 177 24.04 11.71 0.43
C ILE A 177 25.31 11.02 -0.13
N SER A 178 26.07 10.28 0.69
CA SER A 178 27.33 9.64 0.26
C SER A 178 27.13 8.61 -0.85
N PHE A 179 25.92 8.07 -1.00
CA PHE A 179 25.56 7.19 -2.09
C PHE A 179 25.74 7.84 -3.47
N GLU A 180 25.63 9.17 -3.59
CA GLU A 180 25.86 9.88 -4.84
C GLU A 180 27.31 9.70 -5.33
N THR A 181 28.26 9.87 -4.42
CA THR A 181 29.70 9.66 -4.70
C THR A 181 29.97 8.21 -5.08
N LEU A 182 29.40 7.26 -4.33
CA LEU A 182 29.53 5.83 -4.62
C LEU A 182 29.04 5.51 -6.04
N ILE A 183 27.84 5.99 -6.42
CA ILE A 183 27.30 5.75 -7.75
C ILE A 183 28.20 6.36 -8.82
N LYS A 184 28.66 7.60 -8.61
CA LYS A 184 29.54 8.29 -9.55
C LYS A 184 30.84 7.51 -9.78
N GLU A 185 31.48 7.02 -8.72
CA GLU A 185 32.72 6.24 -8.82
C GLU A 185 32.47 4.89 -9.51
N ARG A 186 31.45 4.15 -9.08
CA ARG A 186 31.15 2.80 -9.59
C ARG A 186 30.67 2.81 -11.04
N THR A 187 30.09 3.91 -11.50
CA THR A 187 29.58 4.07 -12.88
C THR A 187 30.52 4.91 -13.76
N ASN A 188 31.73 5.25 -13.30
CA ASN A 188 32.67 6.11 -14.02
C ASN A 188 32.04 7.44 -14.47
N GLY A 189 31.20 8.03 -13.63
CA GLY A 189 30.48 9.28 -13.89
C GLY A 189 29.27 9.15 -14.83
N ARG A 190 28.95 7.94 -15.30
CA ARG A 190 27.78 7.70 -16.18
C ARG A 190 26.46 7.92 -15.44
N GLY A 191 26.37 7.46 -14.20
CA GLY A 191 25.10 7.31 -13.47
C GLY A 191 24.40 5.98 -13.75
N VAL A 192 23.20 5.82 -13.20
CA VAL A 192 22.34 4.64 -13.36
C VAL A 192 21.17 4.87 -14.32
N ASP A 193 20.70 3.83 -14.98
CA ASP A 193 19.58 3.95 -15.94
C ASP A 193 18.24 4.17 -15.22
N PHE A 194 18.07 3.54 -14.05
CA PHE A 194 16.86 3.66 -13.24
C PHE A 194 17.18 4.05 -11.80
N VAL A 195 16.30 4.80 -11.17
CA VAL A 195 16.33 5.03 -9.72
C VAL A 195 14.95 4.71 -9.16
N LEU A 196 14.85 3.75 -8.26
CA LEU A 196 13.64 3.50 -7.45
C LEU A 196 13.81 4.24 -6.12
N ASN A 197 13.17 5.40 -6.00
CA ASN A 197 13.33 6.29 -4.86
C ASN A 197 12.17 6.24 -3.87
N SER A 198 12.52 6.15 -2.59
CA SER A 198 11.60 6.31 -1.45
C SER A 198 12.16 7.28 -0.40
N LEU A 199 13.25 7.98 -0.70
CA LEU A 199 13.88 8.98 0.16
C LEU A 199 13.31 10.36 -0.16
N SER A 200 13.49 11.31 0.76
CA SER A 200 12.92 12.64 0.64
C SER A 200 13.96 13.76 0.66
N GLU A 201 13.51 14.96 0.31
CA GLU A 201 14.23 16.23 0.42
C GLU A 201 15.59 16.21 -0.31
N GLU A 202 16.68 16.57 0.36
CA GLU A 202 18.02 16.62 -0.25
C GLU A 202 18.45 15.28 -0.85
N LYS A 203 18.02 14.17 -0.23
CA LYS A 203 18.33 12.83 -0.72
C LYS A 203 17.63 12.54 -2.04
N LEU A 204 16.36 12.94 -2.19
CA LEU A 204 15.65 12.83 -3.46
C LEU A 204 16.40 13.58 -4.57
N GLN A 205 16.84 14.81 -4.29
CA GLN A 205 17.61 15.61 -5.26
C GLN A 205 18.96 14.95 -5.61
N ALA A 206 19.65 14.35 -4.63
CA ALA A 206 20.86 13.56 -4.85
C ALA A 206 20.60 12.30 -5.69
N SER A 207 19.49 11.62 -5.45
CA SER A 207 19.07 10.46 -6.23
C SER A 207 18.81 10.83 -7.71
N ILE A 208 18.27 12.02 -7.99
CA ILE A 208 18.09 12.49 -9.37
C ILE A 208 19.45 12.76 -10.03
N ARG A 209 20.43 13.28 -9.30
CA ARG A 209 21.79 13.48 -9.83
C ARG A 209 22.47 12.16 -10.21
N CYS A 210 22.14 11.06 -9.53
CA CYS A 210 22.64 9.72 -9.83
C CYS A 210 22.17 9.15 -11.18
N LEU A 211 21.14 9.73 -11.83
CA LEU A 211 20.66 9.25 -13.12
C LEU A 211 21.64 9.51 -14.26
N ALA A 212 21.74 8.52 -15.15
CA ALA A 212 22.38 8.66 -16.45
C ALA A 212 21.53 9.51 -17.42
N ARG A 213 22.13 9.89 -18.55
CA ARG A 213 21.39 10.51 -19.66
C ARG A 213 20.30 9.56 -20.15
N GLY A 214 19.08 10.06 -20.35
CA GLY A 214 17.92 9.24 -20.70
C GLY A 214 17.38 8.37 -19.56
N GLY A 215 17.89 8.52 -18.33
CA GLY A 215 17.48 7.68 -17.20
C GLY A 215 16.06 7.97 -16.70
N HIS A 216 15.50 7.00 -15.97
CA HIS A 216 14.14 7.04 -15.44
C HIS A 216 14.14 7.08 -13.91
N PHE A 217 13.54 8.13 -13.36
CA PHE A 217 13.30 8.27 -11.93
C PHE A 217 11.91 7.71 -11.59
N LEU A 218 11.86 6.73 -10.68
CA LEU A 218 10.66 6.06 -10.21
C LEU A 218 10.42 6.45 -8.76
N GLU A 219 9.57 7.44 -8.54
CA GLU A 219 9.25 7.96 -7.20
C GLU A 219 8.10 7.17 -6.59
N ILE A 220 8.36 6.45 -5.49
CA ILE A 220 7.33 5.77 -4.68
C ILE A 220 7.08 6.48 -3.34
N GLY A 221 7.94 7.43 -2.97
CA GLY A 221 7.73 8.29 -1.80
C GLY A 221 6.63 9.31 -2.05
N LYS A 222 5.96 9.73 -0.97
CA LYS A 222 4.87 10.72 -1.04
C LYS A 222 5.17 12.03 -0.32
N TYR A 223 6.24 12.08 0.46
CA TYR A 223 6.53 13.21 1.35
C TYR A 223 6.76 14.51 0.58
N ASP A 224 7.67 14.51 -0.39
CA ASP A 224 7.98 15.70 -1.21
C ASP A 224 6.83 16.12 -2.12
N MET A 225 6.05 15.15 -2.62
CA MET A 225 4.84 15.43 -3.40
C MET A 225 3.81 16.21 -2.58
N MET A 226 3.58 15.79 -1.32
CA MET A 226 2.64 16.47 -0.42
C MET A 226 3.12 17.86 0.01
N LYS A 227 4.43 18.07 0.10
CA LYS A 227 5.03 19.35 0.48
C LYS A 227 5.11 20.33 -0.70
N ASP A 228 4.73 19.90 -1.90
CA ASP A 228 4.96 20.66 -3.14
C ASP A 228 6.45 21.06 -3.29
N SER A 229 7.34 20.10 -3.00
CA SER A 229 8.78 20.33 -3.10
C SER A 229 9.19 20.66 -4.53
N LYS A 230 10.06 21.67 -4.68
CA LYS A 230 10.53 22.12 -5.99
C LYS A 230 11.51 21.15 -6.62
N LEU A 231 11.33 20.86 -7.90
CA LEU A 231 12.27 20.11 -8.72
C LEU A 231 12.93 21.03 -9.75
N ALA A 232 14.26 21.03 -9.82
CA ALA A 232 14.98 21.89 -10.76
C ALA A 232 14.86 21.37 -12.20
N MET A 233 14.35 22.21 -13.11
CA MET A 233 14.19 21.86 -14.53
C MET A 233 15.51 21.55 -15.25
N THR A 234 16.63 22.01 -14.70
CA THR A 234 17.98 21.73 -15.20
C THR A 234 18.30 20.24 -15.23
N PHE A 235 17.70 19.42 -14.34
CA PHE A 235 17.93 17.97 -14.37
C PHE A 235 17.41 17.31 -15.67
N PHE A 236 16.35 17.86 -16.26
CA PHE A 236 15.72 17.34 -17.49
C PHE A 236 16.53 17.61 -18.75
N GLN A 237 17.56 18.46 -18.70
CA GLN A 237 18.48 18.67 -19.83
C GLN A 237 19.23 17.38 -20.22
N ARG A 238 19.30 16.39 -19.30
CA ARG A 238 19.85 15.06 -19.57
C ARG A 238 18.87 14.10 -20.27
N GLY A 239 17.67 14.57 -20.62
CA GLY A 239 16.61 13.76 -21.23
C GLY A 239 16.01 12.73 -20.28
N ILE A 240 16.02 12.99 -18.97
CA ILE A 240 15.49 12.05 -17.97
C ILE A 240 13.95 12.05 -17.97
N THR A 241 13.37 10.94 -17.53
CA THR A 241 11.93 10.82 -17.26
C THR A 241 11.70 10.76 -15.75
N PHE A 242 10.73 11.50 -15.22
CA PHE A 242 10.32 11.43 -13.82
C PHE A 242 8.91 10.83 -13.74
N SER A 243 8.75 9.71 -13.06
CA SER A 243 7.48 8.99 -12.92
C SER A 243 7.12 8.83 -11.45
N ALA A 244 5.97 9.38 -11.04
CA ALA A 244 5.37 9.06 -9.75
C ALA A 244 4.63 7.73 -9.85
N VAL A 245 5.03 6.74 -9.06
CA VAL A 245 4.44 5.40 -9.05
C VAL A 245 3.45 5.31 -7.90
N LEU A 246 2.17 5.52 -8.20
CA LEU A 246 1.08 5.52 -7.23
C LEU A 246 0.21 4.27 -7.41
N VAL A 247 0.50 3.23 -6.62
CA VAL A 247 -0.28 1.97 -6.62
C VAL A 247 -1.76 2.19 -6.33
N ASP A 248 -2.09 3.23 -5.55
CA ASP A 248 -3.48 3.62 -5.26
C ASP A 248 -4.29 3.96 -6.52
N LEU A 249 -3.64 4.42 -7.60
CA LEU A 249 -4.32 4.74 -8.85
C LEU A 249 -4.66 3.49 -9.68
N LEU A 250 -4.02 2.34 -9.40
CA LEU A 250 -4.32 1.09 -10.10
C LEU A 250 -5.78 0.66 -9.92
N PHE A 251 -6.42 1.02 -8.81
CA PHE A 251 -7.86 0.74 -8.60
C PHE A 251 -8.78 1.46 -9.59
N GLN A 252 -8.29 2.48 -10.29
CA GLN A 252 -9.02 3.26 -11.30
C GLN A 252 -8.50 2.99 -12.72
N GLU A 253 -7.51 2.11 -12.87
CA GLU A 253 -6.87 1.82 -14.15
C GLU A 253 -7.71 0.91 -15.05
N LYS A 254 -7.33 0.87 -16.33
CA LYS A 254 -7.97 -0.02 -17.31
C LYS A 254 -7.79 -1.48 -16.93
N ARG A 255 -8.88 -2.24 -17.02
CA ARG A 255 -8.91 -3.68 -16.70
C ARG A 255 -7.86 -4.49 -17.45
N ASP A 256 -7.58 -4.15 -18.72
CA ASP A 256 -6.60 -4.87 -19.54
C ASP A 256 -5.18 -4.78 -18.95
N LEU A 257 -4.76 -3.58 -18.54
CA LEU A 257 -3.45 -3.35 -17.89
C LEU A 257 -3.34 -4.15 -16.57
N LEU A 258 -4.41 -4.14 -15.78
CA LEU A 258 -4.45 -4.88 -14.51
C LEU A 258 -4.35 -6.39 -14.73
N LEU A 259 -5.01 -6.92 -15.76
CA LEU A 259 -4.92 -8.33 -16.12
C LEU A 259 -3.53 -8.71 -16.63
N GLU A 260 -2.87 -7.84 -17.39
CA GLU A 260 -1.48 -8.06 -17.82
C GLU A 260 -0.53 -8.09 -16.62
N LEU A 261 -0.67 -7.14 -15.69
CA LEU A 261 0.12 -7.09 -14.45
C LEU A 261 -0.11 -8.33 -13.59
N HIS A 262 -1.37 -8.72 -13.40
CA HIS A 262 -1.76 -9.93 -12.67
C HIS A 262 -1.13 -11.18 -13.27
N LYS A 263 -1.23 -11.37 -14.59
CA LYS A 263 -0.61 -12.51 -15.29
C LYS A 263 0.90 -12.55 -15.12
N LEU A 264 1.55 -11.40 -15.19
CA LEU A 264 3.00 -11.30 -15.04
C LEU A 264 3.46 -11.64 -13.62
N ILE A 265 2.75 -11.14 -12.60
CA ILE A 265 3.01 -11.48 -11.19
C ILE A 265 2.82 -12.98 -10.95
N MET A 266 1.71 -13.58 -11.40
CA MET A 266 1.46 -15.01 -11.24
C MET A 266 2.52 -15.87 -11.94
N LYS A 267 2.93 -15.47 -13.14
CA LYS A 267 4.02 -16.14 -13.87
C LYS A 267 5.32 -16.11 -13.07
N ASP A 268 5.69 -14.98 -12.49
CA ASP A 268 6.96 -14.85 -11.77
C ASP A 268 6.92 -15.44 -10.35
N ILE A 269 5.73 -15.56 -9.74
CA ILE A 269 5.50 -16.44 -8.58
C ILE A 269 5.80 -17.89 -8.95
N SER A 270 5.22 -18.39 -10.05
CA SER A 270 5.42 -19.79 -10.47
C SER A 270 6.88 -20.14 -10.82
N LYS A 271 7.64 -19.15 -11.29
CA LYS A 271 9.08 -19.28 -11.58
C LYS A 271 9.98 -19.16 -10.34
N GLY A 272 9.41 -18.83 -9.17
CA GLY A 272 10.18 -18.59 -7.95
C GLY A 272 10.99 -17.29 -7.96
N ILE A 273 10.70 -16.35 -8.87
CA ILE A 273 11.28 -15.00 -8.87
C ILE A 273 10.63 -14.18 -7.76
N ILE A 274 9.30 -14.21 -7.68
CA ILE A 274 8.57 -13.61 -6.57
C ILE A 274 8.59 -14.60 -5.41
N GLN A 275 9.14 -14.16 -4.28
CA GLN A 275 9.24 -14.96 -3.07
C GLN A 275 8.80 -14.15 -1.84
N PRO A 276 8.29 -14.82 -0.79
CA PRO A 276 7.97 -14.17 0.47
C PRO A 276 9.16 -13.39 1.05
N LEU A 277 8.84 -12.33 1.79
CA LEU A 277 9.83 -11.51 2.48
C LEU A 277 10.02 -11.99 3.93
N PRO A 278 11.16 -11.67 4.56
CA PRO A 278 11.31 -11.80 6.01
C PRO A 278 10.19 -11.04 6.74
N THR A 279 9.60 -11.67 7.75
CA THR A 279 8.45 -11.15 8.49
C THR A 279 8.79 -10.92 9.95
N THR A 280 8.21 -9.87 10.52
CA THR A 280 8.03 -9.73 11.98
C THR A 280 6.53 -9.75 12.25
N VAL A 281 6.08 -10.79 12.95
CA VAL A 281 4.67 -11.00 13.24
C VAL A 281 4.32 -10.44 14.61
N PHE A 282 3.22 -9.70 14.67
CA PHE A 282 2.57 -9.22 15.89
C PHE A 282 1.16 -9.80 15.96
N GLN A 283 0.65 -10.02 17.16
CA GLN A 283 -0.75 -10.41 17.35
C GLN A 283 -1.68 -9.22 17.10
N ALA A 284 -2.95 -9.48 16.78
CA ALA A 284 -3.94 -8.41 16.54
C ALA A 284 -4.06 -7.41 17.72
N HIS A 285 -3.94 -7.88 18.95
CA HIS A 285 -3.98 -7.03 20.15
C HIS A 285 -2.70 -6.20 20.36
N GLU A 286 -1.61 -6.53 19.64
CA GLU A 286 -0.32 -5.83 19.68
C GLU A 286 -0.18 -4.78 18.56
N ILE A 287 -1.31 -4.33 18.01
CA ILE A 287 -1.33 -3.38 16.88
C ILE A 287 -0.56 -2.10 17.19
N GLU A 288 -0.63 -1.57 18.42
CA GLU A 288 0.13 -0.38 18.80
C GLU A 288 1.64 -0.62 18.72
N GLN A 289 2.12 -1.75 19.25
CA GLN A 289 3.53 -2.12 19.19
C GLN A 289 3.99 -2.32 17.74
N ALA A 290 3.16 -2.93 16.89
CA ALA A 290 3.45 -3.13 15.47
C ALA A 290 3.65 -1.78 14.75
N PHE A 291 2.76 -0.81 14.97
CA PHE A 291 2.86 0.54 14.40
C PHE A 291 4.12 1.27 14.88
N ARG A 292 4.41 1.23 16.19
CA ARG A 292 5.62 1.85 16.75
C ARG A 292 6.88 1.19 16.20
N TYR A 293 6.91 -0.14 16.12
CA TYR A 293 8.04 -0.88 15.57
C TYR A 293 8.31 -0.49 14.11
N LEU A 294 7.27 -0.44 13.27
CA LEU A 294 7.37 -0.01 11.88
C LEU A 294 7.87 1.44 11.77
N ALA A 295 7.35 2.35 12.60
CA ALA A 295 7.73 3.77 12.61
C ALA A 295 9.21 4.02 12.92
N THR A 296 9.87 3.14 13.69
CA THR A 296 11.32 3.26 13.96
C THR A 296 12.20 2.93 12.75
N ALA A 297 11.63 2.36 11.68
CA ALA A 297 12.34 1.90 10.48
C ALA A 297 13.51 0.91 10.78
N LYS A 298 13.49 0.24 11.93
CA LYS A 298 14.48 -0.77 12.32
C LYS A 298 14.23 -2.15 11.71
N HIS A 299 12.99 -2.41 11.29
CA HIS A 299 12.57 -3.67 10.67
C HIS A 299 13.35 -3.99 9.38
N ILE A 300 13.38 -5.28 9.08
CA ILE A 300 13.84 -5.85 7.80
C ILE A 300 12.66 -6.62 7.22
N GLY A 301 12.34 -6.39 5.94
CA GLY A 301 11.19 -7.01 5.29
C GLY A 301 9.86 -6.39 5.71
N LYS A 302 8.91 -7.22 6.17
CA LYS A 302 7.52 -6.83 6.38
C LYS A 302 7.08 -7.00 7.83
N VAL A 303 6.21 -6.10 8.30
CA VAL A 303 5.53 -6.22 9.60
C VAL A 303 4.12 -6.71 9.36
N VAL A 304 3.73 -7.82 10.00
CA VAL A 304 2.47 -8.52 9.74
C VAL A 304 1.69 -8.67 11.04
N LEU A 305 0.37 -8.46 10.98
CA LEU A 305 -0.56 -8.75 12.05
C LEU A 305 -1.22 -10.10 11.82
N LYS A 306 -1.17 -10.96 12.84
CA LYS A 306 -1.95 -12.19 12.91
C LYS A 306 -3.35 -11.88 13.45
N ILE A 307 -4.36 -12.03 12.61
CA ILE A 307 -5.77 -11.72 12.91
C ILE A 307 -6.55 -12.98 13.30
N ARG A 308 -6.13 -14.15 12.81
CA ARG A 308 -6.67 -15.47 13.17
C ARG A 308 -5.56 -16.41 13.58
N ASP A 309 -5.85 -17.29 14.53
CA ASP A 309 -4.87 -18.27 14.98
C ASP A 309 -4.66 -19.40 13.98
N ASN A 310 -5.76 -19.95 13.47
CA ASN A 310 -5.77 -20.95 12.40
C ASN A 310 -6.56 -20.45 11.19
N GLU A 311 -6.23 -20.96 10.01
CA GLU A 311 -6.89 -20.58 8.75
C GLU A 311 -8.35 -21.06 8.66
N ASP A 312 -8.65 -22.15 9.36
CA ASP A 312 -10.00 -22.73 9.43
C ASP A 312 -10.91 -22.03 10.45
N ASP A 313 -10.35 -21.24 11.38
CA ASP A 313 -11.12 -20.61 12.45
C ASP A 313 -12.18 -19.65 11.90
N LEU A 314 -13.45 -19.92 12.25
CA LEU A 314 -14.57 -19.06 11.85
C LEU A 314 -14.48 -17.69 12.54
N ALA A 315 -14.13 -17.69 13.83
CA ALA A 315 -13.91 -16.49 14.61
C ALA A 315 -12.47 -15.97 14.45
N SER A 316 -12.29 -14.66 14.60
CA SER A 316 -10.96 -14.09 14.83
C SER A 316 -10.44 -14.45 16.22
N VAL A 317 -9.16 -14.16 16.48
CA VAL A 317 -8.65 -14.14 17.86
C VAL A 317 -9.52 -13.19 18.72
N PRO A 318 -9.52 -13.30 20.07
CA PRO A 318 -10.24 -12.36 20.92
C PRO A 318 -9.75 -10.92 20.66
N ILE A 319 -10.50 -10.18 19.85
CA ILE A 319 -10.22 -8.79 19.51
C ILE A 319 -11.24 -7.94 20.25
N SER A 320 -10.77 -7.16 21.22
CA SER A 320 -11.59 -6.12 21.83
C SER A 320 -11.94 -5.09 20.75
N TYR A 321 -13.24 -4.88 20.52
CA TYR A 321 -13.73 -3.86 19.60
C TYR A 321 -14.66 -2.91 20.33
N LEU A 322 -14.72 -1.67 19.86
CA LEU A 322 -15.72 -0.72 20.32
C LEU A 322 -17.01 -0.96 19.52
N PRO A 323 -18.13 -1.33 20.17
CA PRO A 323 -19.39 -1.51 19.48
C PRO A 323 -19.78 -0.24 18.73
N ARG A 324 -20.21 -0.40 17.49
CA ARG A 324 -20.58 0.70 16.60
C ARG A 324 -21.89 0.38 15.92
N VAL A 325 -22.78 1.36 15.88
CA VAL A 325 -24.12 1.21 15.30
C VAL A 325 -24.06 1.42 13.79
N TYR A 326 -24.64 0.48 13.06
CA TYR A 326 -24.85 0.56 11.62
C TYR A 326 -26.34 0.37 11.31
N CYS A 327 -26.80 1.03 10.26
CA CYS A 327 -28.18 0.98 9.82
C CYS A 327 -28.32 -0.07 8.71
N ASN A 328 -29.36 -0.90 8.77
CA ASN A 328 -29.71 -1.77 7.66
C ASN A 328 -30.19 -0.89 6.47
N PRO A 329 -29.54 -0.99 5.29
CA PRO A 329 -29.88 -0.16 4.14
C PRO A 329 -31.28 -0.46 3.57
N GLU A 330 -31.84 -1.64 3.85
CA GLU A 330 -33.18 -2.04 3.43
C GLU A 330 -34.30 -1.51 4.33
N GLN A 331 -33.97 -1.09 5.55
CA GLN A 331 -34.94 -0.56 6.50
C GLN A 331 -35.16 0.95 6.32
N SER A 332 -36.36 1.40 6.66
CA SER A 332 -36.75 2.81 6.66
C SER A 332 -36.60 3.41 8.06
N PHE A 333 -35.95 4.57 8.15
CA PHE A 333 -35.71 5.28 9.40
C PHE A 333 -36.54 6.56 9.44
N VAL A 334 -37.33 6.73 10.51
CA VAL A 334 -38.23 7.87 10.67
C VAL A 334 -37.68 8.83 11.73
N ILE A 335 -37.48 10.10 11.36
CA ILE A 335 -37.10 11.17 12.28
C ILE A 335 -38.27 12.16 12.39
N ALA A 336 -38.99 12.07 13.51
CA ALA A 336 -40.04 13.03 13.84
C ALA A 336 -39.43 14.42 14.06
N GLY A 337 -39.92 15.45 13.36
CA GLY A 337 -39.31 16.78 13.40
C GLY A 337 -37.94 16.84 12.71
N GLY A 338 -37.65 15.92 11.78
CA GLY A 338 -36.34 15.74 11.15
C GLY A 338 -35.80 16.95 10.39
N LEU A 339 -36.64 17.94 10.06
CA LEU A 339 -36.20 19.20 9.43
C LEU A 339 -35.68 20.25 10.43
N GLY A 340 -35.70 19.96 11.74
CA GLY A 340 -35.00 20.78 12.74
C GLY A 340 -33.48 20.67 12.63
N GLY A 341 -32.74 21.55 13.32
CA GLY A 341 -31.27 21.55 13.28
C GLY A 341 -30.66 20.21 13.70
N PHE A 342 -31.09 19.67 14.84
CA PHE A 342 -30.64 18.35 15.32
C PHE A 342 -31.09 17.22 14.39
N GLY A 343 -32.31 17.28 13.86
CA GLY A 343 -32.86 16.25 12.98
C GLY A 343 -32.06 16.07 11.70
N LEU A 344 -31.57 17.16 11.10
CA LEU A 344 -30.74 17.13 9.91
C LEU A 344 -29.36 16.52 10.18
N GLU A 345 -28.74 16.83 11.32
CA GLU A 345 -27.45 16.25 11.70
C GLU A 345 -27.59 14.76 12.10
N LEU A 346 -28.69 14.39 12.74
CA LEU A 346 -29.02 12.98 12.98
C LEU A 346 -29.25 12.22 11.66
N ALA A 347 -29.96 12.81 10.71
CA ALA A 347 -30.16 12.23 9.38
C ALA A 347 -28.82 11.99 8.67
N ASP A 348 -27.94 12.99 8.67
CA ASP A 348 -26.59 12.89 8.11
C ASP A 348 -25.76 11.78 8.77
N TRP A 349 -25.80 11.72 10.10
CA TRP A 349 -25.13 10.66 10.85
C TRP A 349 -25.69 9.27 10.50
N LEU A 350 -27.01 9.11 10.39
CA LEU A 350 -27.62 7.83 9.99
C LEU A 350 -27.23 7.43 8.55
N ILE A 351 -27.14 8.38 7.62
CA ILE A 351 -26.67 8.13 6.25
C ILE A 351 -25.25 7.58 6.26
N ILE A 352 -24.37 8.19 7.09
CA ILE A 352 -23.00 7.73 7.28
C ILE A 352 -22.95 6.32 7.87
N ARG A 353 -23.91 5.97 8.73
CA ARG A 353 -24.08 4.62 9.28
C ARG A 353 -24.70 3.60 8.32
N GLY A 354 -24.96 3.95 7.06
CA GLY A 354 -25.50 3.03 6.06
C GLY A 354 -27.01 3.17 5.80
N CYS A 355 -27.68 4.14 6.44
CA CYS A 355 -29.09 4.40 6.15
C CYS A 355 -29.27 4.86 4.70
N ARG A 356 -30.23 4.27 3.98
CA ARG A 356 -30.57 4.63 2.60
C ARG A 356 -32.02 5.06 2.41
N LYS A 357 -32.90 4.77 3.36
CA LYS A 357 -34.33 5.11 3.33
C LYS A 357 -34.67 5.96 4.56
N LEU A 358 -34.76 7.29 4.39
CA LEU A 358 -35.06 8.24 5.46
C LEU A 358 -36.40 8.93 5.27
N LEU A 359 -37.18 9.05 6.34
CA LEU A 359 -38.41 9.84 6.39
C LEU A 359 -38.26 10.93 7.46
N LEU A 360 -38.25 12.19 7.00
CA LEU A 360 -38.15 13.36 7.87
C LEU A 360 -39.53 14.02 7.97
N SER A 361 -40.14 13.98 9.16
CA SER A 361 -41.45 14.61 9.38
C SER A 361 -41.30 16.09 9.75
N SER A 362 -42.16 16.96 9.21
CA SER A 362 -42.23 18.38 9.55
C SER A 362 -43.62 18.93 9.26
N SER A 363 -44.15 19.75 10.17
CA SER A 363 -45.46 20.40 9.99
C SER A 363 -45.45 21.54 8.96
N ARG A 364 -44.27 22.12 8.68
CA ARG A 364 -44.11 23.27 7.76
C ARG A 364 -43.41 22.90 6.44
N GLY A 365 -42.99 21.64 6.29
CA GLY A 365 -42.14 21.22 5.19
C GLY A 365 -40.77 21.93 5.19
N ILE A 366 -40.16 22.03 4.01
CA ILE A 366 -38.87 22.70 3.80
C ILE A 366 -39.10 24.21 3.79
N THR A 367 -38.47 24.93 4.71
CA THR A 367 -38.66 26.38 4.93
C THR A 367 -37.37 27.19 4.90
N LYS A 368 -36.21 26.54 5.05
CA LYS A 368 -34.90 27.19 5.11
C LYS A 368 -34.02 26.75 3.93
N PRO A 369 -33.19 27.65 3.37
CA PRO A 369 -32.24 27.29 2.31
C PRO A 369 -31.30 26.13 2.68
N TYR A 370 -30.85 26.06 3.94
CA TYR A 370 -30.01 24.96 4.42
C TYR A 370 -30.70 23.59 4.37
N GLN A 371 -32.00 23.53 4.72
CA GLN A 371 -32.79 22.29 4.60
C GLN A 371 -32.87 21.85 3.13
N GLN A 372 -33.09 22.80 2.21
CA GLN A 372 -33.16 22.52 0.78
C GLN A 372 -31.81 22.06 0.22
N TYR A 373 -30.71 22.65 0.69
CA TYR A 373 -29.36 22.25 0.29
C TYR A 373 -29.01 20.84 0.75
N ARG A 374 -29.37 20.45 2.00
CA ARG A 374 -29.00 19.15 2.58
C ARG A 374 -29.85 17.96 2.10
N ILE A 375 -31.03 18.22 1.54
CA ILE A 375 -31.97 17.16 1.09
C ILE A 375 -31.81 16.85 -0.40
N LYS A 376 -31.27 17.79 -1.19
CA LYS A 376 -30.85 17.53 -2.57
C LYS A 376 -29.59 16.67 -2.59
#